data_AF-A0A537ID17-F1
#
_entry.id   AF-A0A537ID17-F1
#
_cell.length_a   1.000
_cell.length_b   1.000
_cell.length_c   1.000
_cell.angle_alpha   90.00
_cell.angle_beta   90.00
_cell.angle_gamma   90.00
#
_symmetry.space_group_name_H-M   'P 1'
#
loop_
_entity.id
_entity.type
_entity.pdbx_description
1 polymer ?
#
loop_
_entity_poly.entity_id
_entity_poly.type
_entity_poly.pdbx_seq_one_letter_code
_entity_poly.pdbx_strand_id
1 'polypeptide(L)'
;MGWRKHLTREKVDQRLLKQEVRYDRESRMKNKRSENLDTLEEVFDRRTIMTVLRLLNTGKLKEIHGVIKSGKESRVYRGTDGEGGEVAIKIFLTTSAIFRQGRLKYLVGDQRFREIPHSTADIVDMWTLKEYKNLQLAQEAGINVPTPIAVEKNVLVLSFIGKDGKPAPLLRDVPLSSPTGWYKAILGIVKQLYRKAKLVHGDLSEYNIMVPNGYPVLIDFGQAVTTEHPQAQAFLERDIENLNHYFSQFKVKTVSPQEFVKRVAKA
;
A
#
# COMPACT_ATOMS: atom_id res chain seq x y z
N MET A 1 -47.37 -10.95 1.95
CA MET A 1 -47.73 -9.56 1.57
C MET A 1 -46.77 -8.61 2.27
N GLY A 2 -46.04 -7.81 1.48
CA GLY A 2 -44.85 -7.09 1.92
C GLY A 2 -45.12 -5.78 2.68
N TRP A 3 -44.41 -5.60 3.79
CA TRP A 3 -44.39 -4.37 4.57
C TRP A 3 -43.47 -3.34 3.89
N ARG A 4 -44.04 -2.42 3.11
CA ARG A 4 -43.32 -1.22 2.65
C ARG A 4 -43.18 -0.26 3.83
N LYS A 5 -41.95 -0.08 4.33
CA LYS A 5 -41.61 0.99 5.29
C LYS A 5 -41.83 2.34 4.61
N HIS A 6 -42.94 3.01 4.93
CA HIS A 6 -43.14 4.42 4.60
C HIS A 6 -42.11 5.24 5.39
N LEU A 7 -41.14 5.83 4.69
CA LEU A 7 -40.28 6.86 5.27
C LEU A 7 -41.13 8.11 5.51
N THR A 8 -41.13 8.60 6.75
CA THR A 8 -41.83 9.84 7.11
C THR A 8 -41.22 11.03 6.37
N ARG A 9 -42.05 12.01 6.01
CA ARG A 9 -41.67 13.20 5.22
C ARG A 9 -40.46 13.94 5.83
N GLU A 10 -40.42 14.07 7.15
CA GLU A 10 -39.26 14.63 7.88
C GLU A 10 -37.95 13.86 7.68
N LYS A 11 -38.00 12.52 7.58
CA LYS A 11 -36.79 11.71 7.33
C LYS A 11 -36.30 11.84 5.89
N VAL A 12 -37.21 12.11 4.95
CA VAL A 12 -36.86 12.40 3.55
C VAL A 12 -36.24 13.79 3.47
N ASP A 13 -36.86 14.79 4.11
CA ASP A 13 -36.39 16.18 4.12
C ASP A 13 -35.02 16.32 4.79
N GLN A 14 -34.80 15.68 5.95
CA GLN A 14 -33.46 15.67 6.59
C GLN A 14 -32.40 14.99 5.73
N ARG A 15 -32.78 13.96 4.95
CA ARG A 15 -31.85 13.25 4.08
C ARG A 15 -31.48 14.10 2.87
N LEU A 16 -32.45 14.80 2.29
CA LEU A 16 -32.26 15.78 1.22
C LEU A 16 -31.39 16.95 1.70
N LEU A 17 -31.67 17.52 2.89
CA LEU A 17 -30.86 18.61 3.47
C LEU A 17 -29.41 18.18 3.70
N LYS A 18 -29.17 16.96 4.21
CA LYS A 18 -27.81 16.41 4.34
C LYS A 18 -27.14 16.21 2.98
N GLN A 19 -27.90 15.84 1.96
CA GLN A 19 -27.41 15.65 0.60
C GLN A 19 -27.06 17.00 -0.04
N GLU A 20 -27.85 18.03 0.22
CA GLU A 20 -27.72 19.38 -0.30
C GLU A 20 -26.57 20.13 0.39
N VAL A 21 -26.45 20.05 1.71
CA VAL A 21 -25.29 20.59 2.46
C VAL A 21 -23.99 19.89 2.03
N ARG A 22 -24.04 18.57 1.79
CA ARG A 22 -22.91 17.84 1.25
C ARG A 22 -22.59 18.29 -0.17
N TYR A 23 -23.59 18.43 -1.03
CA TYR A 23 -23.42 18.89 -2.40
C TYR A 23 -22.85 20.31 -2.45
N ASP A 24 -23.33 21.22 -1.61
CA ASP A 24 -22.88 22.61 -1.55
C ASP A 24 -21.46 22.72 -1.00
N ARG A 25 -21.11 21.91 0.02
CA ARG A 25 -19.73 21.79 0.52
C ARG A 25 -18.79 21.19 -0.52
N GLU A 26 -19.23 20.16 -1.25
CA GLU A 26 -18.50 19.55 -2.37
C GLU A 26 -18.36 20.51 -3.57
N SER A 27 -19.37 21.33 -3.84
CA SER A 27 -19.39 22.35 -4.90
C SER A 27 -18.45 23.52 -4.58
N ARG A 28 -18.43 24.00 -3.34
CA ARG A 28 -17.46 25.00 -2.87
C ARG A 28 -16.03 24.47 -2.87
N MET A 29 -15.83 23.18 -2.57
CA MET A 29 -14.53 22.52 -2.72
C MET A 29 -14.11 22.40 -4.20
N LYS A 30 -15.06 22.14 -5.11
CA LYS A 30 -14.82 22.17 -6.56
C LYS A 30 -14.47 23.57 -7.08
N ASN A 31 -15.02 24.64 -6.51
CA ASN A 31 -14.71 26.01 -6.96
C ASN A 31 -13.28 26.46 -6.59
N LYS A 32 -12.59 25.76 -5.68
CA LYS A 32 -11.14 25.87 -5.47
C LYS A 32 -10.41 24.85 -6.36
N ARG A 33 -10.58 24.98 -7.68
CA ARG A 33 -9.77 24.23 -8.66
C ARG A 33 -8.33 24.68 -8.56
N SER A 34 -7.49 23.80 -8.02
CA SER A 34 -6.03 23.91 -8.13
C SER A 34 -5.62 22.99 -9.28
N GLU A 35 -4.62 23.37 -10.07
CA GLU A 35 -4.04 22.53 -11.16
C GLU A 35 -3.76 21.08 -10.71
N ASN A 36 -3.45 20.88 -9.41
CA ASN A 36 -3.22 19.57 -8.81
C ASN A 36 -4.43 18.61 -8.88
N LEU A 37 -5.67 19.11 -8.96
CA LEU A 37 -6.88 18.28 -9.03
C LEU A 37 -7.22 17.91 -10.47
N ASP A 38 -6.95 18.80 -11.42
CA ASP A 38 -7.26 18.56 -12.85
C ASP A 38 -6.48 17.34 -13.37
N THR A 39 -5.22 17.19 -12.95
CA THR A 39 -4.39 16.00 -13.29
C THR A 39 -4.93 14.69 -12.71
N LEU A 40 -5.72 14.75 -11.64
CA LEU A 40 -6.35 13.57 -11.02
C LEU A 40 -7.72 13.27 -11.64
N GLU A 41 -8.47 14.29 -12.05
CA GLU A 41 -9.85 14.17 -12.56
C GLU A 41 -9.91 13.35 -13.86
N GLU A 42 -8.90 13.41 -14.72
CA GLU A 42 -8.82 12.58 -15.94
C GLU A 42 -8.71 11.08 -15.64
N VAL A 43 -8.25 10.77 -14.44
CA VAL A 43 -7.70 9.46 -14.11
C VAL A 43 -8.56 8.69 -13.10
N PHE A 44 -9.21 9.41 -12.19
CA PHE A 44 -9.88 8.82 -11.04
C PHE A 44 -11.36 9.19 -10.94
N ASP A 45 -12.12 8.29 -10.33
CA ASP A 45 -13.54 8.52 -10.07
C ASP A 45 -13.77 9.64 -9.04
N ARG A 46 -15.00 10.21 -9.05
CA ARG A 46 -15.41 11.24 -8.09
C ARG A 46 -15.20 10.81 -6.64
N ARG A 47 -15.35 9.52 -6.33
CA ARG A 47 -15.17 8.97 -4.96
C ARG A 47 -13.73 9.19 -4.48
N THR A 48 -12.76 8.93 -5.34
CA THR A 48 -11.33 9.11 -5.08
C THR A 48 -10.97 10.58 -4.96
N ILE A 49 -11.46 11.44 -5.87
CA ILE A 49 -11.23 12.90 -5.80
C ILE A 49 -11.74 13.46 -4.47
N MET A 50 -12.94 13.07 -4.05
CA MET A 50 -13.50 13.48 -2.75
C MET A 50 -12.70 12.95 -1.55
N THR A 51 -12.03 11.82 -1.68
CA THR A 51 -11.12 11.30 -0.66
C THR A 51 -9.87 12.14 -0.55
N VAL A 52 -9.23 12.46 -1.67
CA VAL A 52 -8.04 13.32 -1.72
C VAL A 52 -8.35 14.71 -1.14
N LEU A 53 -9.47 15.31 -1.54
CA LEU A 53 -9.93 16.59 -0.99
C LEU A 53 -10.12 16.56 0.54
N ARG A 54 -10.59 15.44 1.09
CA ARG A 54 -10.69 15.29 2.55
C ARG A 54 -9.32 15.25 3.21
N LEU A 55 -8.34 14.54 2.63
CA LEU A 55 -6.96 14.51 3.15
C LEU A 55 -6.30 15.89 3.10
N LEU A 56 -6.56 16.67 2.05
CA LEU A 56 -6.13 18.06 1.94
C LEU A 56 -6.74 18.94 3.04
N ASN A 57 -8.05 18.83 3.23
CA ASN A 57 -8.77 19.64 4.23
C ASN A 57 -8.41 19.30 5.68
N THR A 58 -8.00 18.07 5.97
CA THR A 58 -7.57 17.65 7.31
C THR A 58 -6.10 17.93 7.60
N GLY A 59 -5.36 18.47 6.62
CA GLY A 59 -3.92 18.73 6.74
C GLY A 59 -3.06 17.46 6.73
N LYS A 60 -3.64 16.28 6.47
CA LYS A 60 -2.87 15.04 6.25
C LYS A 60 -2.11 15.06 4.93
N LEU A 61 -2.55 15.91 4.02
CA LEU A 61 -1.89 16.25 2.78
C LEU A 61 -2.00 17.76 2.59
N LYS A 62 -1.00 18.38 2.00
CA LYS A 62 -0.98 19.81 1.69
C LYS A 62 -0.99 20.06 0.20
N GLU A 63 -0.08 19.41 -0.52
CA GLU A 63 0.05 19.54 -1.98
C GLU A 63 0.26 18.19 -2.63
N ILE A 64 -0.19 18.09 -3.88
CA ILE A 64 0.05 16.94 -4.75
C ILE A 64 0.85 17.44 -5.94
N HIS A 65 1.93 16.75 -6.25
CA HIS A 65 2.81 17.04 -7.35
C HIS A 65 2.69 15.92 -8.41
N GLY A 66 3.64 15.87 -9.35
CA GLY A 66 3.63 14.91 -10.45
C GLY A 66 3.61 13.43 -10.05
N VAL A 67 3.24 12.60 -11.02
CA VAL A 67 3.22 11.14 -10.91
C VAL A 67 4.65 10.60 -10.79
N ILE A 68 4.90 9.78 -9.77
CA ILE A 68 6.15 9.03 -9.59
C ILE A 68 6.09 7.72 -10.38
N LYS A 69 4.98 6.99 -10.26
CA LYS A 69 4.81 5.66 -10.86
C LYS A 69 3.38 5.43 -11.28
N SER A 70 3.20 4.96 -12.51
CA SER A 70 1.91 4.48 -13.03
C SER A 70 1.96 2.96 -13.15
N GLY A 71 1.10 2.27 -12.41
CA GLY A 71 0.92 0.82 -12.48
C GLY A 71 -0.48 0.44 -12.95
N LYS A 72 -0.68 -0.85 -13.24
CA LYS A 72 -1.98 -1.41 -13.63
C LYS A 72 -3.04 -1.33 -12.52
N GLU A 73 -2.62 -1.14 -11.27
CA GLU A 73 -3.47 -1.31 -10.08
C GLU A 73 -3.47 -0.10 -9.17
N SER A 74 -2.44 0.75 -9.27
CA SER A 74 -2.34 2.00 -8.51
C SER A 74 -1.47 2.99 -9.27
N ARG A 75 -1.64 4.27 -8.94
CA ARG A 75 -0.69 5.31 -9.28
C ARG A 75 -0.11 5.89 -8.00
N VAL A 76 1.16 6.25 -8.05
CA VAL A 76 1.87 6.87 -6.93
C VAL A 76 2.22 8.29 -7.34
N TYR A 77 1.78 9.26 -6.56
CA TYR A 77 2.07 10.68 -6.73
C TYR A 77 3.05 11.14 -5.67
N ARG A 78 3.86 12.15 -5.99
CA ARG A 78 4.60 12.90 -4.98
C ARG A 78 3.67 13.94 -4.35
N GLY A 79 3.92 14.33 -3.11
CA GLY A 79 3.23 15.44 -2.46
C GLY A 79 3.99 15.96 -1.25
N THR A 80 3.35 16.87 -0.52
CA THR A 80 3.79 17.32 0.80
C THR A 80 2.68 17.13 1.83
N ASP A 81 3.03 16.77 3.05
CA ASP A 81 2.08 16.75 4.17
C ASP A 81 1.90 18.14 4.82
N GLY A 82 1.01 18.22 5.81
CA GLY A 82 0.75 19.46 6.54
C GLY A 82 1.94 20.01 7.34
N GLU A 83 2.96 19.18 7.61
CA GLU A 83 4.19 19.55 8.33
C GLU A 83 5.31 19.96 7.36
N GLY A 84 5.09 19.84 6.04
CA GLY A 84 6.07 20.16 5.00
C GLY A 84 6.99 19.00 4.64
N GLY A 85 6.75 17.79 5.16
CA GLY A 85 7.47 16.58 4.80
C GLY A 85 7.10 16.08 3.40
N GLU A 86 8.06 15.50 2.68
CA GLU A 86 7.78 14.86 1.39
C GLU A 86 7.02 13.54 1.58
N VAL A 87 5.93 13.37 0.83
CA VAL A 87 5.09 12.16 0.88
C VAL A 87 4.92 11.50 -0.48
N ALA A 88 4.73 10.19 -0.45
CA ALA A 88 4.24 9.39 -1.56
C ALA A 88 2.75 9.07 -1.34
N ILE A 89 1.92 9.36 -2.34
CA ILE A 89 0.47 9.17 -2.30
C ILE A 89 0.11 8.05 -3.25
N LYS A 90 -0.11 6.85 -2.71
CA LYS A 90 -0.52 5.66 -3.48
C LYS A 90 -2.04 5.63 -3.56
N ILE A 91 -2.57 5.80 -4.77
CA ILE A 91 -4.00 5.77 -5.07
C ILE A 91 -4.32 4.51 -5.86
N PHE A 92 -5.11 3.61 -5.27
CA PHE A 92 -5.52 2.36 -5.89
C PHE A 92 -6.69 2.56 -6.86
N LEU A 93 -6.63 1.88 -8.00
CA LEU A 93 -7.66 1.96 -9.04
C LEU A 93 -8.86 1.07 -8.68
N THR A 94 -10.03 1.69 -8.49
CA THR A 94 -11.28 1.03 -8.06
C THR A 94 -11.98 0.22 -9.17
N THR A 95 -11.65 0.49 -10.44
CA THR A 95 -12.30 -0.09 -11.62
C THR A 95 -11.58 -1.31 -12.19
N SER A 96 -10.41 -1.68 -11.64
CA SER A 96 -9.61 -2.77 -12.20
C SER A 96 -10.26 -4.13 -11.95
N ALA A 97 -10.80 -4.77 -13.00
CA ALA A 97 -11.31 -6.14 -12.96
C ALA A 97 -10.26 -7.16 -12.46
N ILE A 98 -8.98 -6.84 -12.65
CA ILE A 98 -7.81 -7.62 -12.22
C ILE A 98 -7.76 -7.75 -10.68
N PHE A 99 -8.34 -6.79 -9.94
CA PHE A 99 -8.25 -6.75 -8.49
C PHE A 99 -8.90 -7.95 -7.81
N ARG A 100 -10.04 -8.44 -8.32
CA ARG A 100 -10.74 -9.56 -7.67
C ARG A 100 -10.02 -10.90 -7.85
N GLN A 101 -9.59 -11.21 -9.06
CA GLN A 101 -9.20 -12.58 -9.40
C GLN A 101 -7.81 -12.95 -8.85
N GLY A 102 -6.86 -12.01 -8.79
CA GLY A 102 -5.49 -12.28 -8.34
C GLY A 102 -5.21 -12.05 -6.86
N ARG A 103 -6.05 -11.25 -6.18
CA ARG A 103 -5.71 -10.72 -4.85
C ARG A 103 -6.47 -11.34 -3.69
N LEU A 104 -7.61 -11.98 -3.95
CA LEU A 104 -8.40 -12.62 -2.89
C LEU A 104 -7.59 -13.61 -2.05
N LYS A 105 -6.63 -14.33 -2.65
CA LYS A 105 -5.74 -15.26 -1.92
C LYS A 105 -4.86 -14.62 -0.83
N TYR A 106 -4.68 -13.30 -0.83
CA TYR A 106 -3.94 -12.59 0.21
C TYR A 106 -4.85 -11.92 1.26
N LEU A 107 -6.18 -11.97 1.05
CA LEU A 107 -7.20 -11.51 1.99
C LEU A 107 -7.88 -12.71 2.66
N VAL A 108 -8.24 -13.72 1.87
CA VAL A 108 -8.84 -14.98 2.31
C VAL A 108 -7.84 -15.74 3.16
N GLY A 109 -8.11 -15.84 4.46
CA GLY A 109 -7.22 -16.49 5.43
C GLY A 109 -6.49 -15.50 6.35
N ASP A 110 -6.57 -14.20 6.07
CA ASP A 110 -6.14 -13.17 7.02
C ASP A 110 -7.27 -12.92 8.04
N GLN A 111 -7.05 -13.36 9.29
CA GLN A 111 -8.07 -13.31 10.35
C GLN A 111 -8.55 -11.89 10.68
N ARG A 112 -7.79 -10.86 10.28
CA ARG A 112 -8.15 -9.44 10.45
C ARG A 112 -9.30 -9.02 9.51
N PHE A 113 -9.57 -9.79 8.46
CA PHE A 113 -10.54 -9.48 7.41
C PHE A 113 -11.52 -10.66 7.21
N ARG A 114 -12.42 -10.87 8.18
CA ARG A 114 -13.35 -12.03 8.18
C ARG A 114 -14.43 -11.97 7.11
N GLU A 115 -14.92 -10.78 6.77
CA GLU A 115 -15.97 -10.59 5.77
C GLU A 115 -15.41 -9.83 4.57
N ILE A 116 -15.20 -10.55 3.46
CA ILE A 116 -14.73 -9.92 2.22
C ILE A 116 -15.90 -9.21 1.54
N PRO A 117 -15.81 -7.90 1.28
CA PRO A 117 -16.90 -7.14 0.66
C PRO A 117 -17.25 -7.66 -0.73
N HIS A 118 -18.51 -7.47 -1.13
CA HIS A 118 -18.95 -7.84 -2.48
C HIS A 118 -18.61 -6.80 -3.55
N SER A 119 -18.38 -5.54 -3.17
CA SER A 119 -18.11 -4.45 -4.12
C SER A 119 -16.60 -4.31 -4.38
N THR A 120 -16.20 -4.02 -5.62
CA THR A 120 -14.77 -3.89 -5.95
C THR A 120 -14.14 -2.71 -5.21
N ALA A 121 -14.88 -1.62 -5.07
CA ALA A 121 -14.43 -0.43 -4.36
C ALA A 121 -14.13 -0.70 -2.88
N ASP A 122 -14.99 -1.49 -2.20
CA ASP A 122 -14.79 -1.81 -0.79
C ASP A 122 -13.68 -2.85 -0.58
N ILE A 123 -13.49 -3.78 -1.54
CA ILE A 123 -12.33 -4.68 -1.56
C ILE A 123 -11.03 -3.85 -1.69
N VAL A 124 -11.01 -2.83 -2.55
CA VAL A 124 -9.85 -1.95 -2.71
C VAL A 124 -9.59 -1.13 -1.45
N ASP A 125 -10.62 -0.61 -0.80
CA ASP A 125 -10.48 0.10 0.49
C ASP A 125 -9.90 -0.83 1.57
N MET A 126 -10.42 -2.05 1.67
CA MET A 126 -9.91 -3.06 2.59
C MET A 126 -8.44 -3.41 2.30
N TRP A 127 -8.08 -3.54 1.03
CA TRP A 127 -6.69 -3.79 0.63
C TRP A 127 -5.76 -2.64 0.99
N THR A 128 -6.21 -1.41 0.78
CA THR A 128 -5.46 -0.19 1.12
C THR A 128 -5.23 -0.13 2.63
N LEU A 129 -6.26 -0.43 3.42
CA LEU A 129 -6.16 -0.55 4.88
C LEU A 129 -5.22 -1.67 5.31
N LYS A 130 -5.25 -2.82 4.63
CA LYS A 130 -4.33 -3.94 4.87
C LYS A 130 -2.88 -3.53 4.66
N GLU A 131 -2.57 -2.86 3.54
CA GLU A 131 -1.21 -2.37 3.27
C GLU A 131 -0.75 -1.38 4.35
N TYR A 132 -1.61 -0.42 4.73
CA TYR A 132 -1.34 0.50 5.84
C TYR A 132 -1.00 -0.25 7.14
N LYS A 133 -1.83 -1.23 7.52
CA LYS A 133 -1.64 -2.01 8.76
C LYS A 133 -0.38 -2.88 8.73
N ASN A 134 -0.04 -3.45 7.58
CA ASN A 134 1.17 -4.23 7.42
C ASN A 134 2.43 -3.34 7.54
N LEU A 135 2.40 -2.14 6.97
CA LEU A 135 3.49 -1.16 7.13
C LEU A 135 3.64 -0.73 8.59
N GLN A 136 2.54 -0.52 9.32
CA GLN A 136 2.59 -0.21 10.76
C GLN A 136 3.31 -1.32 11.55
N LEU A 137 2.91 -2.58 11.35
CA LEU A 137 3.54 -3.73 12.02
C LEU A 137 5.02 -3.89 11.66
N ALA A 138 5.40 -3.65 10.40
CA ALA A 138 6.79 -3.71 9.98
C ALA A 138 7.62 -2.58 10.61
N GLN A 139 7.08 -1.36 10.66
CA GLN A 139 7.72 -0.22 11.30
C GLN A 139 7.90 -0.44 12.81
N GLU A 140 6.87 -0.93 13.51
CA GLU A 140 6.92 -1.25 14.95
C GLU A 140 7.96 -2.34 15.25
N ALA A 141 8.20 -3.25 14.31
CA ALA A 141 9.25 -4.27 14.39
C ALA A 141 10.68 -3.73 14.14
N GLY A 142 10.82 -2.44 13.83
CA GLY A 142 12.10 -1.78 13.52
C GLY A 142 12.60 -2.05 12.10
N ILE A 143 11.71 -2.44 11.17
CA ILE A 143 12.08 -2.70 9.79
C ILE A 143 11.99 -1.41 9.00
N ASN A 144 13.01 -1.16 8.16
CA ASN A 144 13.02 0.00 7.27
C ASN A 144 11.93 -0.15 6.19
N VAL A 145 10.85 0.61 6.36
CA VAL A 145 9.72 0.72 5.43
C VAL A 145 9.30 2.20 5.34
N PRO A 146 8.55 2.62 4.30
CA PRO A 146 7.90 3.92 4.30
C PRO A 146 6.98 4.05 5.52
N THR A 147 7.09 5.17 6.24
CA THR A 147 6.21 5.47 7.37
C THR A 147 4.78 5.63 6.85
N PRO A 148 3.80 4.85 7.34
CA PRO A 148 2.41 4.99 6.96
C PRO A 148 1.77 6.17 7.69
N ILE A 149 1.53 7.28 6.98
CA ILE A 149 1.08 8.56 7.56
C ILE A 149 -0.45 8.59 7.69
N ALA A 150 -1.16 8.20 6.63
CA ALA A 150 -2.63 8.18 6.62
C ALA A 150 -3.17 7.18 5.61
N VAL A 151 -4.36 6.65 5.90
CA VAL A 151 -5.14 5.85 4.95
C VAL A 151 -6.59 6.32 4.99
N GLU A 152 -7.16 6.55 3.80
CA GLU A 152 -8.58 6.89 3.65
C GLU A 152 -9.08 6.23 2.36
N LYS A 153 -10.03 5.30 2.48
CA LYS A 153 -10.56 4.52 1.36
C LYS A 153 -9.43 3.91 0.51
N ASN A 154 -9.36 4.25 -0.77
CA ASN A 154 -8.39 3.76 -1.74
C ASN A 154 -7.11 4.62 -1.84
N VAL A 155 -6.88 5.53 -0.88
CA VAL A 155 -5.71 6.42 -0.86
C VAL A 155 -4.86 6.12 0.37
N LEU A 156 -3.57 5.89 0.14
CA LEU A 156 -2.55 5.63 1.15
C LEU A 156 -1.45 6.70 1.05
N VAL A 157 -1.20 7.42 2.14
CA VAL A 157 -0.15 8.44 2.26
C VAL A 157 1.01 7.85 3.06
N LEU A 158 2.20 7.87 2.47
CA LEU A 158 3.43 7.31 3.02
C LEU A 158 4.54 8.37 3.04
N SER A 159 5.53 8.24 3.92
CA SER A 159 6.76 9.03 3.78
C SER A 159 7.42 8.75 2.43
N PHE A 160 7.88 9.80 1.76
CA PHE A 160 8.61 9.64 0.50
C PHE A 160 10.00 9.02 0.75
N ILE A 161 10.34 7.98 -0.02
CA ILE A 161 11.68 7.37 0.01
C ILE A 161 12.49 7.93 -1.16
N GLY A 162 13.26 8.96 -0.88
CA GLY A 162 14.01 9.69 -1.90
C GLY A 162 14.57 10.98 -1.33
N LYS A 163 15.09 11.83 -2.22
CA LYS A 163 15.63 13.15 -1.86
C LYS A 163 15.39 14.12 -3.01
N ASP A 164 15.10 15.38 -2.68
CA ASP A 164 14.92 16.48 -3.64
C ASP A 164 13.88 16.13 -4.71
N GLY A 165 12.79 15.46 -4.29
CA GLY A 165 11.72 15.00 -5.17
C GLY A 165 12.04 13.85 -6.10
N LYS A 166 13.24 13.25 -6.01
CA LYS A 166 13.63 12.07 -6.80
C LYS A 166 13.51 10.81 -5.94
N PRO A 167 12.80 9.77 -6.40
CA PRO A 167 12.69 8.51 -5.66
C PRO A 167 14.06 7.84 -5.56
N ALA A 168 14.32 7.16 -4.43
CA ALA A 168 15.53 6.35 -4.31
C ALA A 168 15.52 5.21 -5.36
N PRO A 169 16.69 4.77 -5.85
CA PRO A 169 16.76 3.70 -6.83
C PRO A 169 16.25 2.38 -6.24
N LEU A 170 15.71 1.51 -7.10
CA LEU A 170 15.38 0.13 -6.72
C LEU A 170 16.66 -0.71 -6.68
N LEU A 171 16.65 -1.79 -5.90
CA LEU A 171 17.78 -2.71 -5.78
C LEU A 171 18.25 -3.21 -7.16
N ARG A 172 17.31 -3.49 -8.07
CA ARG A 172 17.60 -3.90 -9.45
C ARG A 172 18.46 -2.90 -10.23
N ASP A 173 18.37 -1.61 -9.89
CA ASP A 173 18.99 -0.50 -10.60
C ASP A 173 20.31 -0.06 -9.92
N VAL A 174 20.70 -0.71 -8.81
CA VAL A 174 21.90 -0.36 -8.04
C VAL A 174 23.04 -1.35 -8.29
N PRO A 175 24.26 -0.88 -8.61
CA PRO A 175 25.43 -1.75 -8.68
C PRO A 175 25.80 -2.26 -7.29
N LEU A 176 25.89 -3.59 -7.15
CA LEU A 176 26.18 -4.25 -5.87
C LEU A 176 27.68 -4.49 -5.71
N SER A 177 28.33 -3.70 -4.86
CA SER A 177 29.76 -3.87 -4.53
C SER A 177 30.03 -5.15 -3.71
N SER A 178 29.06 -5.60 -2.91
CA SER A 178 29.13 -6.84 -2.14
C SER A 178 27.80 -7.61 -2.24
N PRO A 179 27.54 -8.32 -3.35
CA PRO A 179 26.28 -9.02 -3.57
C PRO A 179 25.95 -10.02 -2.44
N THR A 180 26.96 -10.75 -1.95
CA THR A 180 26.82 -11.68 -0.82
C THR A 180 26.45 -10.96 0.48
N GLY A 181 27.01 -9.77 0.73
CA GLY A 181 26.67 -8.95 1.90
C GLY A 181 25.22 -8.47 1.85
N TRP A 182 24.81 -7.93 0.70
CA TRP A 182 23.43 -7.50 0.42
C TRP A 182 22.42 -8.62 0.60
N TYR A 183 22.71 -9.78 0.02
CA TYR A 183 21.86 -10.96 0.15
C TYR A 183 21.66 -11.36 1.63
N LYS A 184 22.74 -11.44 2.42
CA LYS A 184 22.67 -11.75 3.85
C LYS A 184 21.90 -10.69 4.63
N ALA A 185 22.08 -9.40 4.32
CA ALA A 185 21.37 -8.31 4.98
C ALA A 185 19.86 -8.38 4.71
N ILE A 186 19.45 -8.60 3.46
CA ILE A 186 18.04 -8.73 3.07
C ILE A 186 17.43 -9.98 3.72
N LEU A 187 18.11 -11.13 3.73
CA LEU A 187 17.65 -12.32 4.46
C LEU A 187 17.49 -12.05 5.97
N GLY A 188 18.35 -11.22 6.54
CA GLY A 188 18.24 -10.74 7.92
C GLY A 188 16.94 -9.95 8.15
N ILE A 189 16.59 -9.07 7.21
CA ILE A 189 15.35 -8.29 7.25
C ILE A 189 14.13 -9.21 7.10
N VAL A 190 14.15 -10.16 6.15
CA VAL A 190 13.06 -11.14 5.99
C VAL A 190 12.85 -11.96 7.27
N LYS A 191 13.93 -12.38 7.93
CA LYS A 191 13.85 -13.05 9.23
C LYS A 191 13.21 -12.16 10.30
N GLN A 192 13.56 -10.88 10.36
CA GLN A 192 12.96 -9.93 11.30
C GLN A 192 11.47 -9.70 10.99
N LEU A 193 11.10 -9.57 9.72
CA LEU A 193 9.71 -9.44 9.27
C LEU A 193 8.87 -10.62 9.73
N TYR A 194 9.36 -11.84 9.53
CA TYR A 194 8.66 -13.04 9.99
C TYR A 194 8.56 -13.11 11.52
N ARG A 195 9.68 -12.90 12.23
CA ARG A 195 9.73 -13.21 13.66
C ARG A 195 9.17 -12.10 14.55
N LYS A 196 9.47 -10.84 14.22
CA LYS A 196 9.09 -9.67 15.01
C LYS A 196 7.76 -9.09 14.54
N ALA A 197 7.63 -8.80 13.24
CA ALA A 197 6.40 -8.21 12.71
C ALA A 197 5.27 -9.24 12.50
N LYS A 198 5.58 -10.55 12.57
CA LYS A 198 4.63 -11.65 12.28
C LYS A 198 4.05 -11.54 10.87
N LEU A 199 4.88 -11.12 9.91
CA LEU A 199 4.50 -10.92 8.51
C LEU A 199 5.39 -11.71 7.54
N VAL A 200 4.81 -12.08 6.41
CA VAL A 200 5.49 -12.52 5.19
C VAL A 200 5.16 -11.50 4.11
N HIS A 201 6.13 -11.09 3.29
CA HIS A 201 5.92 -10.04 2.29
C HIS A 201 5.04 -10.51 1.11
N GLY A 202 5.23 -11.75 0.67
CA GLY A 202 4.39 -12.44 -0.31
C GLY A 202 4.57 -12.05 -1.78
N ASP A 203 5.47 -11.10 -2.05
CA ASP A 203 5.90 -10.70 -3.40
C ASP A 203 7.26 -9.98 -3.36
N LEU A 204 8.14 -10.38 -2.44
CA LEU A 204 9.44 -9.72 -2.28
C LEU A 204 10.35 -10.05 -3.46
N SER A 205 10.97 -9.01 -4.03
CA SER A 205 11.92 -9.07 -5.14
C SER A 205 12.75 -7.79 -5.18
N GLU A 206 13.73 -7.72 -6.08
CA GLU A 206 14.54 -6.54 -6.36
C GLU A 206 13.73 -5.31 -6.84
N TYR A 207 12.49 -5.52 -7.28
CA TYR A 207 11.56 -4.46 -7.70
C TYR A 207 10.84 -3.79 -6.52
N ASN A 208 10.85 -4.43 -5.34
CA ASN A 208 10.14 -4.01 -4.13
C ASN A 208 11.10 -3.65 -2.98
N ILE A 209 12.37 -3.41 -3.31
CA ILE A 209 13.40 -2.95 -2.37
C ILE A 209 13.99 -1.66 -2.93
N MET A 210 13.82 -0.55 -2.21
CA MET A 210 14.48 0.73 -2.51
C MET A 210 15.80 0.83 -1.74
N VAL A 211 16.76 1.58 -2.26
CA VAL A 211 18.11 1.70 -1.69
C VAL A 211 18.50 3.18 -1.47
N PRO A 212 17.85 3.89 -0.53
CA PRO A 212 18.34 5.20 -0.12
C PRO A 212 19.69 5.06 0.61
N ASN A 213 20.70 5.80 0.18
CA ASN A 213 22.01 5.89 0.83
C ASN A 213 22.69 4.53 1.13
N GLY A 214 22.44 3.51 0.29
CA GLY A 214 23.05 2.19 0.45
C GLY A 214 22.40 1.28 1.50
N TYR A 215 21.19 1.61 1.99
CA TYR A 215 20.44 0.75 2.91
C TYR A 215 19.13 0.25 2.28
N PRO A 216 18.75 -1.03 2.47
CA PRO A 216 17.49 -1.55 1.95
C PRO A 216 16.28 -0.98 2.71
N VAL A 217 15.28 -0.54 1.96
CA VAL A 217 13.94 -0.18 2.42
C VAL A 217 12.94 -1.04 1.66
N LEU A 218 12.14 -1.83 2.38
CA LEU A 218 11.10 -2.67 1.77
C LEU A 218 9.86 -1.82 1.48
N ILE A 219 9.27 -2.01 0.31
CA ILE A 219 8.07 -1.28 -0.14
C ILE A 219 7.01 -2.27 -0.66
N ASP A 220 5.78 -1.79 -0.84
CA ASP A 220 4.65 -2.54 -1.42
C ASP A 220 4.17 -3.75 -0.59
N PHE A 221 3.65 -3.46 0.61
CA PHE A 221 3.14 -4.45 1.56
C PHE A 221 1.69 -4.90 1.29
N GLY A 222 1.15 -4.61 0.09
CA GLY A 222 -0.22 -4.97 -0.27
C GLY A 222 -0.45 -6.48 -0.23
N GLN A 223 0.51 -7.25 -0.75
CA GLN A 223 0.44 -8.72 -0.79
C GLN A 223 0.94 -9.39 0.49
N ALA A 224 1.44 -8.61 1.47
CA ALA A 224 1.95 -9.18 2.71
C ALA A 224 0.84 -9.82 3.56
N VAL A 225 1.13 -10.97 4.14
CA VAL A 225 0.19 -11.75 4.96
C VAL A 225 0.76 -11.98 6.36
N THR A 226 -0.10 -12.27 7.33
CA THR A 226 0.36 -12.68 8.66
C THR A 226 0.99 -14.07 8.61
N THR A 227 1.86 -14.40 9.57
CA THR A 227 2.46 -15.75 9.69
C THR A 227 1.44 -16.85 9.98
N GLU A 228 0.24 -16.48 10.44
CA GLU A 228 -0.88 -17.41 10.68
C GLU A 228 -1.69 -17.71 9.41
N HIS A 229 -1.45 -16.97 8.32
CA HIS A 229 -2.14 -17.21 7.06
C HIS A 229 -1.84 -18.63 6.56
N PRO A 230 -2.84 -19.41 6.07
CA PRO A 230 -2.63 -20.80 5.66
C PRO A 230 -1.54 -20.97 4.59
N GLN A 231 -1.35 -19.96 3.74
CA GLN A 231 -0.32 -19.94 2.69
C GLN A 231 0.96 -19.17 3.07
N ALA A 232 1.14 -18.73 4.33
CA ALA A 232 2.28 -17.92 4.73
C ALA A 232 3.63 -18.58 4.41
N GLN A 233 3.75 -19.89 4.66
CA GLN A 233 4.96 -20.65 4.34
C GLN A 233 5.25 -20.65 2.83
N ALA A 234 4.25 -20.95 1.99
CA ALA A 234 4.44 -20.97 0.53
C ALA A 234 4.82 -19.59 -0.02
N PHE A 235 4.24 -18.52 0.53
CA PHE A 235 4.62 -17.16 0.17
C PHE A 235 6.04 -16.81 0.60
N LEU A 236 6.47 -17.26 1.79
CA LEU A 236 7.84 -17.04 2.24
C LEU A 236 8.84 -17.82 1.39
N GLU A 237 8.56 -19.06 1.02
CA GLU A 237 9.39 -19.84 0.10
C GLU A 237 9.56 -19.12 -1.24
N ARG A 238 8.45 -18.60 -1.81
CA ARG A 238 8.47 -17.80 -3.04
C ARG A 238 9.28 -16.50 -2.91
N ASP A 239 9.16 -15.79 -1.79
CA ASP A 239 9.97 -14.59 -1.53
C ASP A 239 11.48 -14.92 -1.55
N ILE A 240 11.87 -16.05 -0.93
CA ILE A 240 13.26 -16.51 -0.94
C ILE A 240 13.70 -16.98 -2.32
N GLU A 241 12.84 -17.65 -3.09
CA GLU A 241 13.13 -18.04 -4.48
C GLU A 241 13.37 -16.83 -5.38
N ASN A 242 12.55 -15.79 -5.28
CA ASN A 242 12.73 -14.55 -6.04
C ASN A 242 14.08 -13.89 -5.71
N LEU A 243 14.39 -13.75 -4.42
CA LEU A 243 15.68 -13.21 -3.99
C LEU A 243 16.85 -14.08 -4.47
N ASN A 244 16.73 -15.41 -4.36
CA ASN A 244 17.73 -16.34 -4.85
C ASN A 244 17.97 -16.18 -6.36
N HIS A 245 16.89 -16.05 -7.14
CA HIS A 245 16.97 -15.84 -8.57
C HIS A 245 17.75 -14.56 -8.89
N TYR A 246 17.37 -13.44 -8.28
CA TYR A 246 18.08 -12.18 -8.45
C TYR A 246 19.55 -12.27 -8.02
N PHE A 247 19.87 -12.83 -6.85
CA PHE A 247 21.25 -12.87 -6.36
C PHE A 247 22.13 -13.92 -7.07
N SER A 248 21.54 -14.92 -7.70
CA SER A 248 22.27 -15.96 -8.47
C SER A 248 23.01 -15.37 -9.67
N GLN A 249 22.48 -14.31 -10.28
CA GLN A 249 23.13 -13.61 -11.40
C GLN A 249 24.49 -12.99 -11.00
N PHE A 250 24.68 -12.72 -9.70
CA PHE A 250 25.93 -12.20 -9.12
C PHE A 250 26.82 -13.29 -8.53
N LYS A 251 26.58 -14.57 -8.86
CA LYS A 251 27.32 -15.75 -8.37
C LYS A 251 27.31 -15.89 -6.83
N VAL A 252 26.27 -15.35 -6.17
CA VAL A 252 26.10 -15.51 -4.72
C VAL A 252 25.65 -16.94 -4.41
N LYS A 253 26.25 -17.57 -3.40
CA LYS A 253 25.76 -18.84 -2.86
C LYS A 253 24.46 -18.60 -2.09
N THR A 254 23.34 -19.04 -2.66
CA THR A 254 22.00 -18.88 -2.11
C THR A 254 21.65 -19.98 -1.10
N VAL A 255 20.54 -19.80 -0.37
CA VAL A 255 20.05 -20.76 0.63
C VAL A 255 18.88 -21.56 0.06
N SER A 256 18.65 -22.79 0.55
CA SER A 256 17.39 -23.48 0.25
C SER A 256 16.21 -22.70 0.84
N PRO A 257 15.15 -22.40 0.04
CA PRO A 257 13.94 -21.78 0.55
C PRO A 257 13.32 -22.58 1.71
N GLN A 258 13.19 -23.89 1.55
CA GLN A 258 12.60 -24.76 2.58
C GLN A 258 13.44 -24.78 3.87
N GLU A 259 14.77 -24.81 3.74
CA GLU A 259 15.67 -24.77 4.90
C GLU A 259 15.60 -23.41 5.62
N PHE A 260 15.53 -22.31 4.86
CA PHE A 260 15.36 -20.98 5.42
C PHE A 260 14.06 -20.89 6.22
N VAL A 261 12.93 -21.32 5.66
CA VAL A 261 11.64 -21.31 6.35
C VAL A 261 11.71 -22.14 7.64
N LYS A 262 12.21 -23.37 7.56
CA LYS A 262 12.38 -24.24 8.75
C LYS A 262 13.20 -23.56 9.84
N ARG A 263 14.29 -22.89 9.47
CA ARG A 263 15.17 -22.19 10.43
C ARG A 263 14.50 -20.98 11.06
N VAL A 264 13.73 -20.21 10.30
CA VAL A 264 13.06 -19.01 10.80
C VAL A 264 11.85 -19.36 11.67
N ALA A 265 11.14 -20.45 11.37
CA ALA A 265 9.98 -20.91 12.14
C ALA A 265 10.34 -21.61 13.47
N LYS A 266 11.51 -22.24 13.58
CA LYS A 266 11.93 -23.01 14.79
C LYS A 266 12.57 -22.17 15.91
N ALA A 267 12.93 -20.91 15.63
CA ALA A 267 13.82 -20.13 16.48
C ALA A 267 13.09 -18.95 17.14
#